data_AF-R9AR84-F1
#
_entry.id   AF-R9AR84-F1
#
_cell.length_a   1.000
_cell.length_b   1.000
_cell.length_c   1.000
_cell.angle_alpha   90.00
_cell.angle_beta   90.00
_cell.angle_gamma   90.00
#
_symmetry.space_group_name_H-M   'P 1'
#
loop_
_entity.id
_entity.type
_entity.pdbx_description
1 polymer ?
#
loop_
_entity_poly.entity_id
_entity_poly.type
_entity_poly.pdbx_seq_one_letter_code
_entity_poly.pdbx_strand_id
1 'polypeptide(L)'
;MPHKRAKRSVREKNTKDTGFNNAPSGYRIDREELPKGAMRILMGGQIQADYRDKKNKRKRDADDANEKEKADLKIRPEERLKDYNRRIDNKMRKDINSTIKSHSSEKTAKQMNKKMQDEDAKRKEKAEKKAKTKSDKLEKKREEETVTAAGSQSDSDGETIQPPRDFAGAERVRLNDVAQAPPSLPRMNRQAKRFGVEDSNAGSRVGTPLMRQLELEKERARVISLYRAQKGKRLENWVSSKEEAEAQVE
;
A
#
# COMPACT_ATOMS: atom_id res chain seq x y z
N MET A 1 15.52 6.19 -10.98
CA MET A 1 15.81 5.83 -12.38
C MET A 1 16.13 7.11 -13.16
N PRO A 2 17.21 7.17 -13.94
CA PRO A 2 17.49 8.32 -14.79
C PRO A 2 16.42 8.39 -15.87
N HIS A 3 15.54 9.39 -15.82
CA HIS A 3 14.57 9.58 -16.88
C HIS A 3 15.29 10.04 -18.15
N LYS A 4 15.04 9.37 -19.29
CA LYS A 4 15.54 9.82 -20.60
C LYS A 4 14.97 11.20 -20.87
N ARG A 5 15.85 12.19 -21.02
CA ARG A 5 15.47 13.55 -21.46
C ARG A 5 14.91 13.46 -22.88
N ALA A 6 13.94 14.30 -23.21
CA ALA A 6 13.46 14.45 -24.58
C ALA A 6 14.61 14.85 -25.52
N LYS A 7 14.44 14.54 -26.82
CA LYS A 7 15.40 14.92 -27.86
C LYS A 7 15.68 16.42 -27.80
N ARG A 8 16.93 16.81 -28.10
CA ARG A 8 17.38 18.21 -28.02
C ARG A 8 16.49 19.16 -28.83
N SER A 9 16.07 18.76 -30.03
CA SER A 9 15.16 19.54 -30.88
C SER A 9 13.81 19.85 -30.22
N VAL A 10 13.22 18.86 -29.54
CA VAL A 10 11.96 19.04 -28.81
C VAL A 10 12.15 19.98 -27.63
N ARG A 11 13.29 19.86 -26.93
CA ARG A 11 13.63 20.75 -25.82
C ARG A 11 13.83 22.18 -26.29
N GLU A 12 14.59 22.40 -27.35
CA GLU A 12 14.85 23.74 -27.91
C GLU A 12 13.58 24.37 -28.48
N LYS A 13 12.71 23.59 -29.14
CA LYS A 13 11.39 24.06 -29.57
C LYS A 13 10.55 24.50 -28.37
N ASN A 14 10.45 23.65 -27.35
CA ASN A 14 9.70 24.00 -26.13
C ASN A 14 10.30 25.22 -25.43
N THR A 15 11.63 25.35 -25.33
CA THR A 15 12.28 26.51 -24.72
C THR A 15 12.06 27.78 -25.53
N LYS A 16 12.01 27.70 -26.87
CA LYS A 16 11.64 28.84 -27.73
C LYS A 16 10.17 29.21 -27.55
N ASP A 17 9.27 28.23 -27.53
CA ASP A 17 7.83 28.43 -27.37
C ASP A 17 7.48 28.99 -25.97
N THR A 18 8.15 28.52 -24.91
CA THR A 18 7.92 29.00 -23.54
C THR A 18 8.68 30.30 -23.23
N GLY A 19 9.64 30.67 -24.07
CA GLY A 19 10.65 31.69 -23.77
C GLY A 19 11.68 31.21 -22.74
N PHE A 20 12.87 31.83 -22.78
CA PHE A 20 13.89 31.64 -21.76
C PHE A 20 13.67 32.70 -20.67
N ASN A 21 13.35 32.26 -19.46
CA ASN A 21 13.30 33.12 -18.29
C ASN A 21 12.25 34.25 -18.36
N ASN A 22 11.03 33.90 -18.78
CA ASN A 22 9.87 34.74 -18.48
C ASN A 22 9.61 34.67 -16.97
N ALA A 23 10.28 35.52 -16.18
CA ALA A 23 9.67 35.98 -14.93
C ALA A 23 8.24 36.42 -15.30
N PRO A 24 7.20 36.12 -14.48
CA PRO A 24 5.81 36.43 -14.83
C PRO A 24 5.70 37.91 -15.19
N SER A 25 5.79 38.22 -16.49
CA SER A 25 6.03 39.56 -17.01
C SER A 25 4.67 40.22 -17.16
N GLY A 26 4.09 40.58 -16.03
CA GLY A 26 2.75 41.16 -16.00
C GLY A 26 2.05 41.08 -14.65
N TYR A 27 2.47 40.22 -13.73
CA TYR A 27 1.88 40.17 -12.38
C TYR A 27 2.53 41.24 -11.49
N ARG A 28 2.18 42.51 -11.73
CA ARG A 28 2.35 43.57 -10.74
C ARG A 28 1.12 43.53 -9.83
N ILE A 29 1.33 43.15 -8.56
CA ILE A 29 0.28 43.08 -7.53
C ILE A 29 -0.46 44.44 -7.44
N ASP A 30 0.24 45.52 -7.72
CA ASP A 30 -0.26 46.90 -7.66
C ASP A 30 -1.24 47.28 -8.80
N ARG A 31 -1.41 46.42 -9.82
CA ARG A 31 -2.40 46.61 -10.91
C ARG A 31 -3.57 45.63 -10.85
N GLU A 32 -3.63 44.74 -9.85
CA GLU A 32 -4.80 43.90 -9.63
C GLU A 32 -5.92 44.78 -9.02
N GLU A 33 -7.01 45.03 -9.76
CA GLU A 33 -8.20 45.74 -9.23
C GLU A 33 -8.76 45.06 -7.97
N LEU A 34 -8.54 43.75 -7.84
CA LEU A 34 -8.98 42.94 -6.72
C LEU A 34 -7.88 41.94 -6.34
N PRO A 35 -7.52 41.81 -5.04
CA PRO A 35 -6.59 40.79 -4.59
C PRO A 35 -7.02 39.39 -5.03
N LYS A 36 -6.07 38.52 -5.38
CA LYS A 36 -6.31 37.11 -5.76
C LYS A 36 -7.29 36.35 -4.84
N GLY A 37 -7.26 36.63 -3.54
CA GLY A 37 -8.22 36.07 -2.58
C GLY A 37 -9.65 36.54 -2.83
N ALA A 38 -9.84 37.85 -3.04
CA ALA A 38 -11.12 38.46 -3.40
C ALA A 38 -11.62 37.99 -4.77
N MET A 39 -10.73 37.88 -5.78
CA MET A 39 -11.08 37.30 -7.07
C MET A 39 -11.58 35.86 -6.95
N ARG A 40 -10.94 35.02 -6.13
CA ARG A 40 -11.36 33.64 -5.91
C ARG A 40 -12.73 33.55 -5.23
N ILE A 41 -13.07 34.52 -4.38
CA ILE A 41 -14.38 34.60 -3.72
C ILE A 41 -15.43 35.08 -4.72
N LEU A 42 -15.16 36.19 -5.43
CA LEU A 42 -16.08 36.82 -6.37
C LEU A 42 -16.34 35.94 -7.61
N MET A 43 -15.32 35.25 -8.13
CA MET A 43 -15.44 34.30 -9.24
C MET A 43 -15.66 32.84 -8.77
N GLY A 44 -15.89 32.62 -7.47
CA GLY A 44 -15.98 31.28 -6.89
C GLY A 44 -17.04 30.40 -7.55
N GLY A 45 -18.17 30.99 -7.95
CA GLY A 45 -19.23 30.30 -8.69
C GLY A 45 -18.78 29.78 -10.06
N GLN A 46 -18.09 30.62 -10.84
CA GLN A 46 -17.55 30.23 -12.16
C GLN A 46 -16.47 29.16 -12.03
N ILE A 47 -15.54 29.31 -11.07
CA ILE A 47 -14.49 28.31 -10.82
C ILE A 47 -15.09 26.95 -10.46
N GLN A 48 -16.18 26.92 -9.67
CA GLN A 48 -16.87 25.68 -9.34
C GLN A 48 -17.62 25.09 -10.54
N ALA A 49 -18.24 25.91 -11.37
CA ALA A 49 -18.90 25.47 -12.60
C ALA A 49 -17.89 24.85 -13.58
N ASP A 50 -16.79 25.55 -13.88
CA ASP A 50 -15.70 25.07 -14.74
C ASP A 50 -15.11 23.76 -14.23
N TYR A 51 -14.95 23.63 -12.91
CA TYR A 51 -14.46 22.40 -12.30
C TYR A 51 -15.45 21.23 -12.50
N ARG A 52 -16.75 21.48 -12.31
CA ARG A 52 -17.80 20.47 -12.54
C ARG A 52 -17.86 20.07 -14.01
N ASP A 53 -17.77 21.01 -14.93
CA ASP A 53 -17.78 20.76 -16.37
C ASP A 53 -16.54 19.97 -16.80
N LYS A 54 -15.35 20.36 -16.32
CA LYS A 54 -14.12 19.60 -16.58
C LYS A 54 -14.18 18.19 -16.01
N LYS A 55 -14.79 18.01 -14.83
CA LYS A 55 -14.99 16.70 -14.22
C LYS A 55 -15.97 15.84 -15.02
N ASN A 56 -17.07 16.43 -15.50
CA ASN A 56 -18.07 15.75 -16.32
C ASN A 56 -17.51 15.38 -17.70
N LYS A 57 -16.75 16.28 -18.33
CA LYS A 57 -16.05 16.02 -19.60
C LYS A 57 -15.09 14.84 -19.49
N ARG A 58 -14.27 14.79 -18.43
CA ARG A 58 -13.37 13.65 -18.17
C ARG A 58 -14.11 12.32 -18.00
N LYS A 59 -15.32 12.33 -17.43
CA LYS A 59 -16.15 11.12 -17.32
C LYS A 59 -16.69 10.70 -18.68
N ARG A 60 -17.28 11.62 -19.45
CA ARG A 60 -17.78 11.35 -20.80
C ARG A 60 -16.69 10.83 -21.73
N ASP A 61 -15.50 11.45 -21.69
CA ASP A 61 -14.35 11.01 -22.49
C ASP A 61 -13.89 9.60 -22.09
N ALA A 62 -14.02 9.23 -20.81
CA ALA A 62 -13.70 7.89 -20.32
C ALA A 62 -14.76 6.85 -20.72
N ASP A 63 -16.04 7.21 -20.69
CA ASP A 63 -17.15 6.34 -21.08
C ASP A 63 -17.14 6.08 -22.60
N ASP A 64 -16.92 7.12 -23.41
CA ASP A 64 -16.81 7.01 -24.88
C ASP A 64 -15.53 6.25 -25.31
N ALA A 65 -14.44 6.38 -24.56
CA ALA A 65 -13.26 5.53 -24.74
C ALA A 65 -13.59 4.05 -24.48
N ASN A 66 -14.36 3.75 -23.43
CA ASN A 66 -14.73 2.38 -23.07
C ASN A 66 -15.67 1.74 -24.11
N GLU A 67 -16.60 2.50 -24.69
CA GLU A 67 -17.46 1.99 -25.79
C GLU A 67 -16.67 1.66 -27.05
N LYS A 68 -15.76 2.56 -27.48
CA LYS A 68 -14.84 2.30 -28.59
C LYS A 68 -13.94 1.11 -28.29
N GLU A 69 -13.52 0.95 -27.03
CA GLU A 69 -12.73 -0.19 -26.61
C GLU A 69 -13.51 -1.51 -26.73
N LYS A 70 -14.81 -1.54 -26.41
CA LYS A 70 -15.65 -2.74 -26.57
C LYS A 70 -15.92 -3.09 -28.03
N ALA A 71 -16.19 -2.10 -28.88
CA ALA A 71 -16.35 -2.33 -30.31
C ALA A 71 -15.08 -2.93 -30.93
N ASP A 72 -13.93 -2.46 -30.45
CA ASP A 72 -12.61 -2.91 -30.88
C ASP A 72 -12.17 -4.23 -30.21
N LEU A 73 -13.01 -4.87 -29.39
CA LEU A 73 -12.82 -6.27 -28.94
C LEU A 73 -13.58 -7.28 -29.81
N LYS A 74 -14.29 -6.86 -30.85
CA LYS A 74 -14.92 -7.77 -31.82
C LYS A 74 -13.91 -8.21 -32.89
N ILE A 75 -14.08 -9.42 -33.42
CA ILE A 75 -13.33 -9.91 -34.58
C ILE A 75 -13.68 -9.00 -35.76
N ARG A 76 -12.66 -8.39 -36.38
CA ARG A 76 -12.88 -7.56 -37.57
C ARG A 76 -13.14 -8.47 -38.78
N PRO A 77 -13.96 -8.04 -39.75
CA PRO A 77 -14.07 -8.77 -41.01
C PRO A 77 -12.67 -8.90 -41.63
N GLU A 78 -12.34 -10.10 -42.11
CA GLU A 78 -11.03 -10.47 -42.70
C GLU A 78 -9.83 -10.61 -41.74
N GLU A 79 -10.01 -10.39 -40.43
CA GLU A 79 -8.93 -10.62 -39.45
C GLU A 79 -8.79 -12.12 -39.14
N ARG A 80 -7.55 -12.65 -39.20
CA ARG A 80 -7.27 -14.03 -38.77
C ARG A 80 -7.34 -14.10 -37.24
N LEU A 81 -7.81 -15.23 -36.70
CA LEU A 81 -7.99 -15.43 -35.26
C LEU A 81 -6.71 -15.17 -34.43
N LYS A 82 -5.54 -15.47 -35.00
CA LYS A 82 -4.24 -15.20 -34.36
C LYS A 82 -3.98 -13.72 -34.13
N ASP A 83 -4.32 -12.87 -35.10
CA ASP A 83 -4.11 -11.43 -35.04
C ASP A 83 -5.09 -10.76 -34.07
N TYR A 84 -6.34 -11.26 -34.07
CA TYR A 84 -7.35 -10.89 -33.08
C TYR A 84 -6.89 -11.16 -31.64
N ASN A 85 -6.40 -12.37 -31.35
CA ASN A 85 -5.88 -12.71 -30.03
C ASN A 85 -4.70 -11.81 -29.63
N ARG A 86 -3.78 -11.53 -30.57
CA ARG A 86 -2.65 -10.63 -30.31
C ARG A 86 -3.10 -9.20 -30.00
N ARG A 87 -4.14 -8.72 -30.69
CA ARG A 87 -4.73 -7.38 -30.47
C ARG A 87 -5.42 -7.30 -29.11
N ILE A 88 -6.22 -8.31 -28.75
CA ILE A 88 -6.83 -8.44 -27.42
C ILE A 88 -5.77 -8.43 -26.33
N ASP A 89 -4.75 -9.27 -26.46
CA ASP A 89 -3.69 -9.38 -25.46
C ASP A 89 -2.99 -8.04 -25.26
N ASN A 90 -2.64 -7.36 -26.35
CA ASN A 90 -2.00 -6.05 -26.29
C ASN A 90 -2.85 -4.98 -25.59
N LYS A 91 -4.18 -5.06 -25.75
CA LYS A 91 -5.12 -4.14 -25.11
C LYS A 91 -5.28 -4.44 -23.63
N MET A 92 -5.55 -5.69 -23.27
CA MET A 92 -5.70 -6.12 -21.88
C MET A 92 -4.38 -6.07 -21.09
N ARG A 93 -3.22 -6.11 -21.76
CA ARG A 93 -1.91 -5.99 -21.10
C ARG A 93 -1.78 -4.77 -20.20
N LYS A 94 -2.37 -3.63 -20.57
CA LYS A 94 -2.29 -2.42 -19.73
C LYS A 94 -3.03 -2.62 -18.41
N ASP A 95 -4.24 -3.15 -18.47
CA ASP A 95 -5.08 -3.39 -17.31
C ASP A 95 -4.48 -4.47 -16.42
N ILE A 96 -4.03 -5.58 -17.02
CA ILE A 96 -3.32 -6.66 -16.32
C ILE A 96 -2.08 -6.10 -15.61
N ASN A 97 -1.27 -5.28 -16.28
CA ASN A 97 -0.11 -4.63 -15.65
C ASN A 97 -0.51 -3.64 -14.57
N SER A 98 -1.63 -2.95 -14.70
CA SER A 98 -2.13 -2.01 -13.69
C SER A 98 -2.57 -2.75 -12.42
N THR A 99 -3.31 -3.85 -12.60
CA THR A 99 -3.76 -4.78 -11.57
C THR A 99 -2.57 -5.44 -10.88
N ILE A 100 -1.60 -5.94 -11.63
CA ILE A 100 -0.35 -6.49 -11.06
C ILE A 100 0.40 -5.41 -10.26
N LYS A 101 0.46 -4.16 -10.75
CA LYS A 101 1.12 -3.06 -10.04
C LYS A 101 0.33 -2.56 -8.82
N SER A 102 -0.99 -2.72 -8.77
CA SER A 102 -1.80 -2.38 -7.61
C SER A 102 -1.77 -3.48 -6.56
N HIS A 103 -1.76 -4.75 -6.98
CA HIS A 103 -1.64 -5.92 -6.10
C HIS A 103 -0.19 -6.30 -5.78
N SER A 104 0.79 -5.66 -6.41
CA SER A 104 2.19 -5.80 -6.03
C SER A 104 2.35 -5.40 -4.56
N SER A 105 2.88 -6.35 -3.80
CA SER A 105 3.06 -6.29 -2.35
C SER A 105 3.82 -5.05 -1.88
N GLU A 106 4.60 -4.39 -2.74
CA GLU A 106 5.30 -3.16 -2.36
C GLU A 106 4.37 -1.98 -2.08
N LYS A 107 3.28 -1.82 -2.83
CA LYS A 107 2.34 -0.71 -2.59
C LYS A 107 1.46 -0.97 -1.38
N THR A 108 1.01 -2.21 -1.21
CA THR A 108 0.25 -2.61 -0.02
C THR A 108 1.13 -2.59 1.23
N ALA A 109 2.39 -3.04 1.15
CA ALA A 109 3.35 -2.94 2.24
C ALA A 109 3.70 -1.48 2.57
N LYS A 110 3.89 -0.60 1.58
CA LYS A 110 4.10 0.84 1.83
C LYS A 110 2.87 1.50 2.48
N GLN A 111 1.66 1.13 2.07
CA GLN A 111 0.44 1.62 2.72
C GLN A 111 0.30 1.09 4.15
N MET A 112 0.61 -0.19 4.40
CA MET A 112 0.60 -0.74 5.76
C MET A 112 1.67 -0.10 6.65
N ASN A 113 2.89 0.10 6.14
CA ASN A 113 3.96 0.77 6.86
C ASN A 113 3.62 2.23 7.18
N LYS A 114 3.00 2.95 6.24
CA LYS A 114 2.52 4.31 6.49
C LYS A 114 1.42 4.33 7.57
N LYS A 115 0.46 3.40 7.52
CA LYS A 115 -0.57 3.26 8.57
C LYS A 115 0.03 2.94 9.94
N MET A 116 1.02 2.04 9.99
CA MET A 116 1.74 1.71 11.22
C MET A 116 2.46 2.93 11.80
N GLN A 117 3.16 3.69 10.97
CA GLN A 117 3.83 4.93 11.39
C GLN A 117 2.84 5.99 11.91
N ASP A 118 1.70 6.16 11.24
CA ASP A 118 0.65 7.09 11.67
C ASP A 118 0.00 6.64 13.00
N GLU A 119 -0.19 5.33 13.21
CA GLU A 119 -0.66 4.81 14.49
C GLU A 119 0.36 4.97 15.61
N ASP A 120 1.64 4.70 15.35
CA ASP A 120 2.71 4.86 16.32
C ASP A 120 2.89 6.33 16.72
N ALA A 121 2.78 7.27 15.76
CA ALA A 121 2.79 8.70 16.05
C ALA A 121 1.61 9.11 16.95
N LYS A 122 0.39 8.62 16.66
CA LYS A 122 -0.79 8.87 17.52
C LYS A 122 -0.67 8.24 18.90
N ARG A 123 -0.04 7.06 19.02
CA ARG A 123 0.22 6.41 20.31
C ARG A 123 1.23 7.22 21.14
N LYS A 124 2.29 7.73 20.51
CA LYS A 124 3.27 8.61 21.18
C LYS A 124 2.64 9.92 21.65
N GLU A 125 1.85 10.58 20.81
CA GLU A 125 1.16 11.83 21.20
C GLU A 125 0.18 11.60 22.36
N LYS A 126 -0.55 10.47 22.37
CA LYS A 126 -1.42 10.09 23.51
C LYS A 126 -0.62 9.74 24.77
N ALA A 127 0.54 9.12 24.64
CA ALA A 127 1.41 8.81 25.77
C ALA A 127 2.01 10.08 26.39
N GLU A 128 2.46 11.03 25.59
CA GLU A 128 2.97 12.33 26.04
C GLU A 128 1.89 13.16 26.76
N LYS A 129 0.67 13.19 26.23
CA LYS A 129 -0.46 13.87 26.91
C LYS A 129 -0.78 13.23 28.27
N LYS A 130 -0.74 11.89 28.36
CA LYS A 130 -0.95 11.17 29.63
C LYS A 130 0.18 11.41 30.64
N ALA A 131 1.42 11.50 30.17
CA ALA A 131 2.58 11.79 31.02
C ALA A 131 2.47 13.20 31.64
N LYS A 132 2.12 14.22 30.83
CA LYS A 132 1.91 15.59 31.32
C LYS A 132 0.78 15.71 32.33
N THR A 133 -0.34 15.01 32.13
CA THR A 133 -1.43 14.99 33.14
C THR A 133 -1.06 14.26 34.43
N LYS A 134 -0.08 13.34 34.39
CA LYS A 134 0.40 12.65 35.60
C LYS A 134 1.43 13.49 36.35
N SER A 135 2.31 14.22 35.66
CA SER A 135 3.27 15.13 36.31
C SER A 135 2.56 16.28 37.02
N ASP A 136 1.58 16.93 36.38
CA ASP A 136 0.82 18.03 37.00
C ASP A 136 0.02 17.56 38.23
N LYS A 137 -0.43 16.30 38.23
CA LYS A 137 -1.16 15.71 39.37
C LYS A 137 -0.22 15.28 40.50
N LEU A 138 1.05 15.02 40.21
CA LEU A 138 2.07 14.72 41.23
C LEU A 138 2.60 15.99 41.88
N GLU A 139 2.80 17.07 41.11
CA GLU A 139 3.25 18.37 41.64
C GLU A 139 2.19 19.00 42.55
N LYS A 140 0.91 18.91 42.19
CA LYS A 140 -0.19 19.39 43.05
C LYS A 140 -0.36 18.59 44.35
N LYS A 141 0.18 17.37 44.43
CA LYS A 141 0.17 16.55 45.65
C LYS A 141 1.41 16.76 46.52
N ARG A 142 2.41 17.50 46.03
CA ARG A 142 3.67 17.81 46.74
C ARG A 142 3.65 19.18 47.42
N GLU A 143 2.65 20.01 47.12
CA GLU A 143 2.46 21.34 47.73
C GLU A 143 1.53 21.33 48.97
N GLU A 144 0.90 20.20 49.31
CA GLU A 144 0.01 20.06 50.49
C GLU A 144 0.65 19.35 51.71
N GLU A 145 1.91 18.88 51.62
CA GLU A 145 2.59 18.20 52.73
C GLU A 145 3.95 18.83 53.06
N THR A 146 3.93 19.94 53.80
CA THR A 146 5.13 20.45 54.50
C THR A 146 4.81 20.91 55.92
N VAL A 147 4.47 19.98 56.82
CA VAL A 147 4.81 20.11 58.25
C VAL A 147 4.89 18.70 58.86
N THR A 148 5.91 18.47 59.70
CA THR A 148 6.12 17.36 60.65
C THR A 148 7.01 16.16 60.22
N ALA A 149 8.22 16.19 60.80
CA ALA A 149 8.90 15.13 61.54
C ALA A 149 9.42 13.84 60.84
N ALA A 150 10.75 13.79 60.78
CA ALA A 150 11.66 12.70 61.15
C ALA A 150 11.12 11.24 61.22
N GLY A 151 11.75 10.37 60.43
CA GLY A 151 12.06 9.01 60.84
C GLY A 151 11.65 7.89 59.87
N SER A 152 12.64 7.05 59.57
CA SER A 152 12.57 5.69 59.02
C SER A 152 12.65 5.49 57.50
N GLN A 153 13.47 4.50 57.18
CA GLN A 153 13.93 4.04 55.88
C GLN A 153 12.80 3.54 54.97
N SER A 154 12.89 3.87 53.68
CA SER A 154 12.85 2.87 52.60
C SER A 154 13.05 3.59 51.26
N ASP A 155 14.29 3.60 50.79
CA ASP A 155 14.61 3.97 49.41
C ASP A 155 13.97 2.93 48.47
N SER A 156 12.92 3.32 47.76
CA SER A 156 12.41 2.59 46.59
C SER A 156 12.08 3.57 45.49
N ASP A 157 13.14 4.15 44.92
CA ASP A 157 13.08 4.80 43.62
C ASP A 157 12.73 3.75 42.56
N GLY A 158 11.47 3.75 42.15
CA GLY A 158 10.96 3.00 41.01
C GLY A 158 11.43 3.60 39.68
N GLU A 159 12.73 3.77 39.49
CA GLU A 159 13.32 3.82 38.15
C GLU A 159 13.55 2.38 37.70
N THR A 160 12.96 2.01 36.57
CA THR A 160 13.37 0.78 35.86
C THR A 160 14.72 1.05 35.22
N ILE A 161 15.76 1.08 36.07
CA ILE A 161 17.16 0.98 35.67
C ILE A 161 17.29 -0.42 35.06
N GLN A 162 17.33 -0.48 33.73
CA GLN A 162 17.72 -1.71 33.07
C GLN A 162 19.08 -2.13 33.65
N PRO A 163 19.29 -3.41 33.98
CA PRO A 163 20.61 -3.85 34.40
C PRO A 163 21.61 -3.40 33.31
N PRO A 164 22.76 -2.82 33.69
CA PRO A 164 23.76 -2.45 32.71
C PRO A 164 24.02 -3.68 31.86
N ARG A 165 23.81 -3.57 30.55
CA ARG A 165 24.26 -4.61 29.63
C ARG A 165 25.77 -4.65 29.81
N ASP A 166 26.25 -5.67 30.51
CA ASP A 166 27.64 -6.06 30.51
C ASP A 166 27.97 -6.49 29.08
N PHE A 167 28.28 -5.52 28.24
CA PHE A 167 28.92 -5.78 26.97
C PHE A 167 30.31 -6.28 27.34
N ALA A 168 30.49 -7.59 27.31
CA ALA A 168 31.82 -8.19 27.33
C ALA A 168 32.67 -7.41 26.32
N GLY A 169 33.75 -6.80 26.81
CA GLY A 169 34.60 -5.94 25.99
C GLY A 169 35.01 -6.69 24.73
N ALA A 170 34.74 -6.11 23.56
CA ALA A 170 35.12 -6.72 22.30
C ALA A 170 36.64 -6.96 22.31
N GLU A 171 37.03 -8.21 22.04
CA GLU A 171 38.44 -8.57 21.94
C GLU A 171 39.13 -7.69 20.89
N ARG A 172 40.29 -7.12 21.24
CA ARG A 172 41.03 -6.22 20.35
C ARG A 172 41.67 -7.02 19.22
N VAL A 173 40.94 -7.19 18.12
CA VAL A 173 41.46 -7.80 16.89
C VAL A 173 42.47 -6.85 16.23
N ARG A 174 43.64 -7.36 15.84
CA ARG A 174 44.68 -6.55 15.17
C ARG A 174 44.16 -6.05 13.81
N LEU A 175 44.41 -4.78 13.51
CA LEU A 175 43.86 -4.11 12.31
C LEU A 175 44.19 -4.86 10.99
N ASN A 176 45.35 -5.53 10.94
CA ASN A 176 45.80 -6.27 9.76
C ASN A 176 44.99 -7.54 9.49
N ASP A 177 44.41 -8.17 10.52
CA ASP A 177 43.55 -9.35 10.36
C ASP A 177 42.18 -8.99 9.77
N VAL A 178 41.68 -7.78 10.07
CA VAL A 178 40.39 -7.27 9.57
C VAL A 178 40.50 -6.83 8.10
N ALA A 179 41.66 -6.32 7.68
CA ALA A 179 41.87 -5.80 6.33
C ALA A 179 42.07 -6.90 5.27
N GLN A 180 42.52 -8.10 5.67
CA GLN A 180 42.78 -9.21 4.75
C GLN A 180 41.73 -10.33 4.81
N ALA A 181 40.94 -10.41 5.89
CA ALA A 181 39.89 -11.42 5.98
C ALA A 181 38.71 -11.06 5.06
N PRO A 182 38.21 -12.00 4.23
CA PRO A 182 36.97 -11.78 3.50
C PRO A 182 35.82 -11.53 4.49
N PRO A 183 34.87 -10.63 4.17
CA PRO A 183 33.82 -10.22 5.10
C PRO A 183 32.99 -11.43 5.54
N SER A 184 33.07 -11.81 6.82
CA SER A 184 32.23 -12.87 7.38
C SER A 184 30.93 -12.27 7.89
N LEU A 185 29.80 -12.71 7.33
CA LEU A 185 28.49 -12.33 7.83
C LEU A 185 28.18 -13.16 9.08
N PRO A 186 27.72 -12.53 10.19
CA PRO A 186 27.34 -13.25 11.39
C PRO A 186 26.26 -14.27 11.03
N ARG A 187 26.57 -15.56 11.21
CA ARG A 187 25.63 -16.65 10.98
C ARG A 187 24.55 -16.54 12.05
N MET A 188 23.41 -15.98 11.66
CA MET A 188 22.24 -15.94 12.52
C MET A 188 21.86 -17.37 12.89
N ASN A 189 22.00 -17.71 14.17
CA ASN A 189 21.62 -19.02 14.70
C ASN A 189 20.12 -19.19 14.47
N ARG A 190 19.75 -19.85 13.38
CA ARG A 190 18.39 -20.28 13.10
C ARG A 190 18.02 -21.33 14.14
N GLN A 191 17.49 -20.89 15.28
CA GLN A 191 16.74 -21.75 16.19
C GLN A 191 15.42 -22.13 15.49
N ALA A 192 15.52 -23.04 14.52
CA ALA A 192 14.38 -23.82 14.08
C ALA A 192 14.06 -24.82 15.20
N LYS A 193 13.24 -24.40 16.16
CA LYS A 193 12.44 -25.36 16.93
C LYS A 193 11.57 -26.09 15.90
N ARG A 194 12.01 -27.30 15.56
CA ARG A 194 11.27 -28.27 14.76
C ARG A 194 9.97 -28.56 15.49
N PHE A 195 8.87 -27.96 15.05
CA PHE A 195 7.56 -28.58 15.17
C PHE A 195 7.37 -29.39 13.90
N GLY A 196 7.40 -30.70 14.07
CA GLY A 196 7.38 -31.67 12.99
C GLY A 196 6.10 -31.61 12.17
N VAL A 197 6.28 -31.81 10.88
CA VAL A 197 5.44 -32.70 10.06
C VAL A 197 6.39 -33.27 9.02
N GLU A 198 6.73 -34.54 9.21
CA GLU A 198 7.37 -35.35 8.18
C GLU A 198 6.31 -35.73 7.13
N ASP A 199 6.80 -35.91 5.91
CA ASP A 199 6.15 -36.58 4.78
C ASP A 199 5.04 -35.83 4.02
N SER A 200 5.46 -35.19 2.92
CA SER A 200 4.91 -35.45 1.57
C SER A 200 5.69 -34.68 0.50
N ASN A 201 6.66 -35.39 -0.07
CA ASN A 201 7.00 -35.46 -1.50
C ASN A 201 6.95 -34.17 -2.36
N ALA A 202 8.13 -33.85 -2.89
CA ALA A 202 8.37 -33.17 -4.17
C ALA A 202 7.93 -31.70 -4.32
N GLY A 203 8.93 -30.83 -4.22
CA GLY A 203 9.08 -29.76 -5.19
C GLY A 203 8.80 -28.34 -4.69
N SER A 204 9.88 -27.70 -4.24
CA SER A 204 10.07 -26.24 -4.31
C SER A 204 9.31 -25.39 -3.29
N ARG A 205 10.02 -24.33 -2.86
CA ARG A 205 9.52 -23.04 -2.35
C ARG A 205 9.40 -22.93 -0.84
N VAL A 206 10.38 -22.21 -0.29
CA VAL A 206 10.16 -21.04 0.60
C VAL A 206 8.76 -21.04 1.20
N GLY A 207 8.64 -21.52 2.43
CA GLY A 207 7.38 -21.53 3.17
C GLY A 207 6.67 -20.18 3.01
N THR A 208 5.48 -20.22 2.43
CA THR A 208 4.67 -19.01 2.28
C THR A 208 4.43 -18.43 3.68
N PRO A 209 4.58 -17.12 3.88
CA PRO A 209 4.34 -16.52 5.20
C PRO A 209 2.92 -16.86 5.65
N LEU A 210 2.73 -17.12 6.95
CA LEU A 210 1.48 -17.62 7.56
C LEU A 210 0.22 -16.88 7.08
N MET A 211 0.31 -15.56 6.87
CA MET A 211 -0.78 -14.74 6.32
C MET A 211 -1.23 -15.16 4.92
N ARG A 212 -0.26 -15.49 4.04
CA ARG A 212 -0.54 -15.95 2.68
C ARG A 212 -1.16 -17.34 2.68
N GLN A 213 -0.79 -18.20 3.63
CA GLN A 213 -1.40 -19.50 3.78
C GLN A 213 -2.88 -19.38 4.19
N LEU A 214 -3.18 -18.48 5.14
CA LEU A 214 -4.55 -18.21 5.57
C LEU A 214 -5.42 -17.65 4.42
N GLU A 215 -4.87 -16.79 3.56
CA GLU A 215 -5.55 -16.32 2.35
C GLU A 215 -5.83 -17.47 1.36
N LEU A 216 -4.84 -18.33 1.10
CA LEU A 216 -5.00 -19.50 0.22
C LEU A 216 -6.04 -20.49 0.77
N GLU A 217 -6.10 -20.68 2.09
CA GLU A 217 -7.10 -21.54 2.75
C GLU A 217 -8.52 -20.96 2.63
N LYS A 218 -8.68 -19.63 2.73
CA LYS A 218 -9.98 -18.96 2.47
C LYS A 218 -10.42 -19.14 1.01
N GLU A 219 -9.50 -18.96 0.06
CA GLU A 219 -9.79 -19.18 -1.36
C GLU A 219 -10.16 -20.64 -1.63
N ARG A 220 -9.42 -21.59 -1.04
CA ARG A 220 -9.72 -23.02 -1.12
C ARG A 220 -11.13 -23.33 -0.61
N ALA A 221 -11.51 -22.81 0.56
CA ALA A 221 -12.84 -23.02 1.12
C ALA A 221 -13.94 -22.46 0.19
N ARG A 222 -13.72 -21.29 -0.42
CA ARG A 222 -14.65 -20.68 -1.37
C ARG A 222 -14.78 -21.48 -2.67
N VAL A 223 -13.68 -22.03 -3.20
CA VAL A 223 -13.71 -22.89 -4.39
C VAL A 223 -14.45 -24.19 -4.10
N ILE A 224 -14.21 -24.80 -2.94
CA ILE A 224 -14.90 -26.02 -2.52
C ILE A 224 -16.40 -25.77 -2.38
N SER A 225 -16.83 -24.65 -1.80
CA SER A 225 -18.25 -24.34 -1.65
C SER A 225 -18.94 -24.12 -3.00
N LEU A 226 -18.29 -23.38 -3.92
CA LEU A 226 -18.78 -23.21 -5.30
C LEU A 226 -18.88 -24.54 -6.03
N TYR A 227 -17.86 -25.39 -5.93
CA TYR A 227 -17.86 -26.70 -6.57
C TYR A 227 -18.96 -27.60 -6.02
N ARG A 228 -19.18 -27.61 -4.70
CA ARG A 228 -20.28 -28.36 -4.06
C ARG A 228 -21.65 -27.85 -4.53
N ALA A 229 -21.85 -26.55 -4.60
CA ALA A 229 -23.10 -25.97 -5.10
C ALA A 229 -23.34 -26.32 -6.57
N GLN A 230 -22.30 -26.26 -7.41
CA GLN A 230 -22.39 -26.64 -8.83
C GLN A 230 -22.68 -28.14 -8.99
N LYS A 231 -22.06 -28.99 -8.17
CA LYS A 231 -22.35 -30.43 -8.13
C LYS A 231 -23.79 -30.72 -7.70
N GLY A 232 -24.30 -30.02 -6.69
CA GLY A 232 -25.68 -30.12 -6.22
C GLY A 232 -26.67 -29.81 -7.34
N LYS A 233 -26.53 -28.65 -8.00
CA LYS A 233 -27.36 -28.27 -9.15
C LYS A 233 -27.31 -29.28 -10.29
N ARG A 234 -26.13 -29.85 -10.57
CA ARG A 234 -25.99 -30.87 -11.61
C ARG A 234 -26.71 -32.17 -11.25
N LEU A 235 -26.75 -32.53 -9.96
CA LEU A 235 -27.49 -33.69 -9.46
C LEU A 235 -29.00 -33.44 -9.49
N GLU A 236 -29.47 -32.28 -9.02
CA GLU A 236 -30.88 -31.88 -9.08
C GLU A 236 -31.41 -31.91 -10.52
N ASN A 237 -30.68 -31.32 -11.47
CA ASN A 237 -31.05 -31.36 -12.89
C ASN A 237 -31.09 -32.78 -13.44
N TRP A 238 -30.20 -33.67 -12.98
CA TRP A 238 -30.18 -35.06 -13.42
C TRP A 238 -31.37 -35.85 -12.88
N VAL A 239 -31.74 -35.63 -11.61
CA VAL A 239 -32.92 -36.25 -10.99
C VAL A 239 -34.19 -35.75 -11.65
N SER A 240 -34.36 -34.44 -11.80
CA SER A 240 -35.53 -33.84 -12.46
C SER A 240 -35.69 -34.32 -13.91
N SER A 241 -34.60 -34.41 -14.67
CA SER A 241 -34.64 -34.97 -16.03
C SER A 241 -35.02 -36.45 -16.07
N LYS A 242 -34.70 -37.21 -15.01
CA LYS A 242 -35.05 -38.63 -14.90
C LYS A 242 -36.53 -38.80 -14.55
N GLU A 243 -37.05 -38.02 -13.61
CA GLU A 243 -38.46 -38.01 -13.23
C GLU A 243 -39.36 -37.59 -14.41
N GLU A 244 -38.96 -36.57 -15.20
CA GLU A 244 -39.67 -36.17 -16.41
C GLU A 244 -39.69 -37.28 -17.48
N ALA A 245 -38.61 -38.05 -17.61
CA ALA A 245 -38.54 -39.15 -18.55
C ALA A 245 -39.41 -40.34 -18.11
N GLU A 246 -39.51 -40.61 -16.81
CA GLU A 246 -40.39 -41.66 -16.27
C GLU A 246 -41.88 -41.27 -16.39
N ALA A 247 -42.22 -39.99 -16.18
CA ALA A 247 -43.59 -39.47 -16.33
C ALA A 247 -44.11 -39.43 -17.79
N GLN A 248 -43.24 -39.55 -18.80
CA GLN A 248 -43.65 -39.63 -20.21
C GLN A 248 -43.87 -41.06 -20.72
N VAL A 249 -43.49 -42.06 -19.93
CA VAL A 249 -43.60 -43.49 -20.28
C VAL A 249 -44.87 -44.12 -19.69
N GLU A 250 -45.51 -43.46 -18.74
CA GLU A 250 -46.79 -43.84 -18.12
C GLU A 250 -47.99 -43.18 -18.82
#